data_AF-A0A7K2M373-F1
#
_entry.id   AF-A0A7K2M373-F1
#
_cell.length_a   1.000
_cell.length_b   1.000
_cell.length_c   1.000
_cell.angle_alpha   90.00
_cell.angle_beta   90.00
_cell.angle_gamma   90.00
#
_symmetry.space_group_name_H-M   'P 1'
#
loop_
_entity.id
_entity.type
_entity.pdbx_description
1 polymer ?
#
loop_
_entity_poly.entity_id
_entity_poly.type
_entity_poly.pdbx_seq_one_letter_code
_entity_poly.pdbx_strand_id
1 'polypeptide(L)' 'MPKFASGFRLRLRDGRTLDGAEFPSGRVFVLDDPEFGFATVATSMDEVLKSYHGATVERPDDTR' A
#
# COMPACT_ATOMS: atom_id res chain seq x y z
N MET A 1 6.25 8.04 -20.54
CA MET A 1 7.10 8.52 -19.43
C MET A 1 7.08 7.48 -18.33
N PRO A 2 8.19 7.22 -17.62
CA PRO A 2 8.15 6.35 -16.44
C PRO A 2 7.16 6.90 -15.41
N LYS A 3 6.34 6.04 -14.80
CA LYS A 3 5.37 6.45 -13.76
C LYS A 3 6.15 7.01 -12.55
N PHE A 4 5.75 8.17 -12.03
CA PHE A 4 6.38 8.77 -10.83
C PHE A 4 6.04 8.00 -9.54
N ALA A 5 4.92 7.27 -9.53
CA ALA A 5 4.50 6.37 -8.46
C ALA A 5 3.63 5.24 -9.04
N SER A 6 3.64 4.09 -8.37
CA SER A 6 2.84 2.91 -8.71
C SER A 6 1.76 2.71 -7.66
N GLY A 7 0.49 2.83 -8.05
CA GLY A 7 -0.64 2.59 -7.15
C GLY A 7 -0.83 1.10 -6.83
N PHE A 8 -1.36 0.79 -5.64
CA PHE A 8 -1.78 -0.54 -5.23
C PHE A 8 -3.00 -0.47 -4.31
N ARG A 9 -3.66 -1.61 -4.12
CA ARG A 9 -4.69 -1.82 -3.09
C ARG A 9 -4.15 -2.76 -2.03
N LEU A 10 -4.27 -2.38 -0.77
CA LEU A 10 -3.95 -3.23 0.37
C LEU A 10 -5.22 -3.87 0.90
N ARG A 11 -5.38 -5.16 0.67
CA ARG A 11 -6.53 -5.92 1.16
C ARG A 11 -6.22 -6.45 2.55
N LEU A 12 -6.94 -5.96 3.55
CA LEU A 12 -6.78 -6.36 4.94
C LEU A 12 -7.50 -7.69 5.19
N ARG A 13 -7.09 -8.39 6.25
CA ARG A 13 -7.68 -9.68 6.64
C ARG A 13 -9.16 -9.60 7.00
N ASP A 14 -9.61 -8.44 7.48
CA ASP A 14 -11.01 -8.17 7.83
C ASP A 14 -11.89 -7.81 6.62
N GLY A 15 -11.33 -7.85 5.41
CA GLY A 15 -12.03 -7.57 4.16
C GLY A 15 -12.01 -6.11 3.74
N ARG A 16 -11.48 -5.19 4.56
CA ARG A 16 -11.26 -3.80 4.15
C ARG A 16 -10.19 -3.71 3.05
N THR A 17 -10.26 -2.65 2.27
CA THR A 17 -9.25 -2.31 1.27
C THR A 17 -8.81 -0.88 1.49
N LEU A 18 -7.51 -0.66 1.53
CA LEU A 18 -6.90 0.66 1.60
C LEU A 18 -6.18 0.95 0.29
N ASP A 19 -6.19 2.22 -0.13
CA ASP A 19 -5.45 2.66 -1.31
C ASP A 19 -4.03 3.05 -0.93
N GLY A 20 -3.08 2.77 -1.81
CA GLY A 20 -1.69 3.13 -1.56
C GLY A 20 -0.89 3.41 -2.81
N ALA A 21 0.28 3.99 -2.61
CA ALA A 21 1.24 4.31 -3.66
C ALA A 21 2.67 3.98 -3.22
N GLU A 22 3.43 3.35 -4.10
CA GLU A 22 4.85 3.11 -3.96
C GLU A 22 5.64 4.02 -4.91
N PHE A 23 6.62 4.73 -4.37
CA PHE A 23 7.48 5.62 -5.14
C PHE A 23 8.75 4.88 -5.62
N PRO A 24 9.45 5.37 -6.66
CA PRO A 24 10.74 4.82 -7.10
C PRO A 24 11.82 4.76 -6.02
N SER A 25 11.66 5.53 -4.93
CA SER A 25 12.53 5.48 -3.76
C SER A 25 12.29 4.27 -2.86
N GLY A 26 11.27 3.45 -3.13
CA GLY A 26 10.79 2.36 -2.27
C GLY A 26 9.85 2.82 -1.15
N ARG A 27 9.70 4.13 -0.93
CA ARG A 27 8.76 4.65 0.08
C ARG A 27 7.32 4.34 -0.30
N VAL A 28 6.54 3.97 0.71
CA VAL A 28 5.14 3.57 0.55
C VAL A 28 4.24 4.48 1.38
N PHE A 29 3.13 4.87 0.78
CA PHE A 29 2.01 5.55 1.43
C PHE A 29 0.78 4.65 1.36
N VAL A 30 0.08 4.51 2.49
CA VAL A 30 -1.27 3.94 2.59
C VAL A 30 -2.19 5.06 3.03
N LEU A 31 -3.28 5.31 2.31
CA LEU A 31 -4.21 6.42 2.53
C LEU A 31 -5.48 5.92 3.23
N ASP A 32 -6.17 6.86 3.89
CA ASP A 32 -7.44 6.63 4.58
C ASP A 32 -7.37 5.47 5.57
N ASP A 33 -6.25 5.37 6.28
CA ASP A 33 -5.98 4.34 7.25
C ASP A 33 -6.60 4.70 8.61
N PRO A 34 -7.78 4.16 8.97
CA PRO A 34 -8.45 4.54 10.21
C PRO A 34 -7.69 4.10 11.47
N GLU A 35 -6.70 3.20 11.36
CA GLU A 35 -5.88 2.77 12.49
C GLU A 35 -4.78 3.78 12.83
N PHE A 36 -4.30 4.54 11.84
CA PHE A 36 -3.18 5.48 11.98
C PHE A 36 -3.52 6.93 11.58
N GLY A 37 -4.77 7.20 11.18
CA GLY A 37 -5.30 8.54 10.91
C GLY A 37 -5.54 8.81 9.42
N PHE A 38 -4.87 9.81 8.87
CA PHE A 38 -5.07 10.21 7.46
C PHE A 38 -4.26 9.33 6.49
N ALA A 39 -3.06 8.92 6.89
CA ALA A 39 -2.19 8.07 6.09
C ALA A 39 -1.11 7.40 6.97
N THR A 40 -0.65 6.25 6.51
CA THR A 40 0.53 5.55 7.01
C THR A 40 1.67 5.68 6.00
N VAL A 41 2.88 5.96 6.48
CA VAL A 41 4.08 6.09 5.64
C VAL A 41 5.16 5.12 6.11
N ALA A 42 5.76 4.41 5.16
CA ALA A 42 6.82 3.44 5.43
C ALA A 42 7.98 3.58 4.44
N THR A 43 9.15 3.07 4.83
CA THR A 43 10.36 3.06 3.99
C THR A 43 10.34 1.98 2.91
N SER A 44 9.47 0.98 3.03
CA SER A 44 9.31 -0.12 2.07
C SER A 44 7.95 -0.80 2.23
N MET A 45 7.54 -1.60 1.24
CA MET A 45 6.34 -2.45 1.32
C MET A 45 6.44 -3.50 2.43
N ASP A 46 7.63 -4.04 2.69
CA ASP A 46 7.82 -5.01 3.77
C ASP A 46 7.51 -4.41 5.15
N GLU A 47 7.90 -3.14 5.39
CA GLU A 47 7.54 -2.43 6.62
C GLU A 47 6.03 -2.20 6.73
N VAL A 48 5.34 -1.94 5.61
CA VAL A 48 3.87 -1.90 5.58
C VAL A 48 3.29 -3.25 6.00
N LEU A 49 3.72 -4.35 5.38
CA LEU A 49 3.16 -5.68 5.65
C LEU A 49 3.46 -6.22 7.05
N LYS A 50 4.51 -5.70 7.72
CA LYS A 50 4.73 -5.95 9.16
C LYS A 50 3.66 -5.29 10.04
N SER A 51 3.13 -4.13 9.64
CA SER A 51 2.08 -3.42 10.39
C SER A 51 0.68 -3.97 10.10
N TYR A 52 0.41 -4.41 8.86
CA TYR A 52 -0.88 -5.01 8.48
C TYR A 52 -0.76 -6.53 8.31
N HIS A 53 -0.72 -7.24 9.44
CA HIS A 53 -0.54 -8.69 9.45
C HIS A 53 -1.61 -9.44 8.62
N GLY A 54 -1.14 -10.20 7.63
CA GLY A 54 -1.99 -11.01 6.76
C GLY A 54 -2.68 -10.20 5.64
N ALA A 55 -2.31 -8.94 5.44
CA ALA A 55 -2.74 -8.18 4.29
C ALA A 55 -2.09 -8.69 2.99
N THR A 56 -2.78 -8.49 1.87
CA THR A 56 -2.26 -8.77 0.53
C THR A 56 -2.25 -7.51 -0.33
N VAL A 57 -1.29 -7.43 -1.25
CA VAL A 57 -1.12 -6.30 -2.16
C VAL A 57 -1.65 -6.70 -3.53
N GLU A 58 -2.57 -5.90 -4.06
CA GLU A 58 -3.09 -6.02 -5.43
C GLU A 58 -2.57 -4.83 -6.23
N ARG A 59 -1.85 -5.11 -7.33
CA ARG A 59 -1.38 -4.06 -8.25
C ARG A 59 -2.25 -4.07 -9.52
N PRO A 60 -2.68 -2.89 -10.03
CA PRO A 60 -3.49 -2.82 -11.25
C PRO A 60 -2.81 -3.47 -12.47
N ASP A 61 -1.48 -3.49 -12.47
CA ASP A 61 -0.67 -4.00 -13.57
C ASP A 61 -0.52 -5.55 -13.52
N ASP A 62 -0.99 -6.24 -12.45
CA ASP A 62 -0.88 -7.70 -12.28
C ASP A 62 -2.04 -8.50 -12.93
N THR A 63 -3.09 -7.83 -13.42
CA THR A 63 -4.24 -8.47 -14.12
C THR A 63 -4.03 -8.65 -15.62
N ARG A 64 -2.91 -9.25 -16.05
CA ARG A 64 -2.65 -9.54 -17.47
C ARG A 64 -2.84 -11.00 -17.84
#